data_AF-A0A853EXC0-F1
#
_entry.id   AF-A0A853EXC0-F1
#
_cell.length_a   1.000
_cell.length_b   1.000
_cell.length_c   1.000
_cell.angle_alpha   90.00
_cell.angle_beta   90.00
_cell.angle_gamma   90.00
#
_symmetry.space_group_name_H-M   'P 1'
#
loop_
_entity.id
_entity.type
_entity.pdbx_description
1 polymer ?
#
loop_
_entity_poly.entity_id
_entity_poly.type
_entity_poly.pdbx_seq_one_letter_code
_entity_poly.pdbx_strand_id
1 'polypeptide(L)'
;MKMPFSRKPAVTALPPGVTEVWDAEGNSVVVHLPFDSSSPDASLVADTLSDAIVAVVRSVQAGDFGHSIPEGTSGAGVRIQVDATTPLGPLAKRNVEILQERLGRSIPLSVVETPLPVVVEEEPAAAAAVTPAVPAKPVVRGPEPSKGLVPGVFVWDEENSRLRTEIVVLGETGADAQTQVDLRRLVELTIASLATPAVRELIPADAPEDYAVWITVVVNDDAAGPLTEKMFTDGEEQFEDTRVDFVAMTESRETVVEMLAGR
;
A
#
# COMPACT_ATOMS: atom_id res chain seq x y z
N MET A 1 -13.79 30.68 26.85
CA MET A 1 -13.56 29.55 25.93
C MET A 1 -12.55 29.97 24.90
N LYS A 2 -11.34 29.38 24.92
CA LYS A 2 -10.29 29.58 23.92
C LYS A 2 -9.99 28.20 23.36
N MET A 3 -10.44 27.93 22.13
CA MET A 3 -9.86 26.87 21.31
C MET A 3 -8.89 27.59 20.36
N PRO A 4 -7.60 27.24 20.37
CA PRO A 4 -6.94 27.16 19.07
C PRO A 4 -5.85 26.10 19.07
N PHE A 5 -6.17 24.93 18.53
CA PHE A 5 -5.17 24.08 17.88
C PHE A 5 -5.75 23.57 16.56
N SER A 6 -5.99 24.49 15.62
CA SER A 6 -5.93 24.11 14.21
C SER A 6 -4.47 23.77 13.90
N ARG A 7 -4.11 22.49 14.05
CA ARG A 7 -2.91 21.96 13.40
C ARG A 7 -3.13 22.12 11.91
N LYS A 8 -2.42 23.06 11.30
CA LYS A 8 -2.24 23.12 9.85
C LYS A 8 -1.66 21.74 9.45
N PRO A 9 -2.28 20.96 8.56
CA PRO A 9 -1.72 19.68 8.15
C PRO A 9 -0.31 19.94 7.61
N ALA A 10 0.65 19.14 8.07
CA ALA A 10 2.03 19.24 7.62
C ALA A 10 2.04 19.15 6.09
N VAL A 11 2.70 20.10 5.43
CA VAL A 11 2.95 20.04 3.99
C VAL A 11 3.90 18.86 3.80
N THR A 12 3.35 17.70 3.41
CA THR A 12 4.16 16.58 2.95
C THR A 12 4.91 17.09 1.73
N ALA A 13 6.24 17.14 1.80
CA ALA A 13 7.05 17.62 0.68
C ALA A 13 6.80 16.72 -0.53
N LEU A 14 6.68 17.33 -1.73
CA LEU A 14 6.56 16.59 -2.98
C LEU A 14 7.71 15.58 -3.12
N PRO A 15 7.45 14.37 -3.61
CA PRO A 15 8.51 13.41 -3.91
C PRO A 15 9.55 14.01 -4.86
N PRO A 16 10.84 13.68 -4.70
CA PRO A 16 11.89 14.21 -5.55
C PRO A 16 11.71 13.75 -6.99
N GLY A 17 11.94 14.65 -7.95
CA GLY A 17 11.91 14.31 -9.38
C GLY A 17 10.53 14.31 -10.03
N VAL A 18 9.47 14.70 -9.30
CA VAL A 18 8.14 14.91 -9.89
C VAL A 18 8.21 16.03 -10.92
N THR A 19 7.66 15.80 -12.11
CA THR A 19 7.60 16.78 -13.21
C THR A 19 6.20 16.85 -13.80
N GLU A 20 5.89 17.90 -14.56
CA GLU A 20 4.64 18.02 -15.30
C GLU A 20 4.87 18.30 -16.78
N VAL A 21 4.00 17.74 -17.63
CA VAL A 21 4.03 17.91 -19.09
C VAL A 21 2.62 18.14 -19.61
N TRP A 22 2.47 19.04 -20.57
CA TRP A 22 1.20 19.25 -21.28
C TRP A 22 0.93 18.16 -22.30
N ASP A 23 -0.20 17.48 -22.17
CA ASP A 23 -0.76 16.54 -23.13
C ASP A 23 -1.89 17.20 -23.91
N ALA A 24 -1.58 17.58 -25.17
CA ALA A 24 -2.51 18.26 -26.05
C ALA A 24 -3.65 17.35 -26.55
N GLU A 25 -3.43 16.04 -26.65
CA GLU A 25 -4.46 15.09 -27.10
C GLU A 25 -5.48 14.83 -25.98
N GLY A 26 -5.00 14.71 -24.75
CA GLY A 26 -5.84 14.54 -23.56
C GLY A 26 -6.43 15.83 -22.98
N ASN A 27 -6.06 17.00 -23.51
CA ASN A 27 -6.34 18.32 -22.91
C ASN A 27 -6.05 18.34 -21.41
N SER A 28 -4.88 17.85 -21.02
CA SER A 28 -4.54 17.64 -19.61
C SER A 28 -3.06 17.83 -19.31
N VAL A 29 -2.75 18.21 -18.08
CA VAL A 29 -1.39 18.15 -17.54
C VAL A 29 -1.13 16.76 -16.99
N VAL A 30 -0.07 16.11 -17.46
CA VAL A 30 0.41 14.82 -16.95
C VAL A 30 1.51 15.08 -15.94
N VAL A 31 1.25 14.72 -14.69
CA VAL A 31 2.21 14.77 -13.59
C VAL A 31 2.93 13.43 -13.50
N HIS A 32 4.20 13.44 -13.84
CA HIS A 32 5.10 12.29 -13.84
C HIS A 32 5.71 12.10 -12.45
N LEU A 33 5.38 10.97 -11.82
CA LEU A 33 5.93 10.53 -10.55
C LEU A 33 6.94 9.40 -10.81
N PRO A 34 8.25 9.67 -10.79
CA PRO A 34 9.25 8.61 -10.89
C PRO A 34 9.19 7.73 -9.64
N PHE A 35 9.17 6.42 -9.84
CA PHE A 35 9.11 5.46 -8.74
C PHE A 35 10.07 4.29 -8.94
N ASP A 36 10.79 3.95 -7.87
CA ASP A 36 11.69 2.80 -7.83
C ASP A 36 11.12 1.72 -6.90
N SER A 37 10.64 0.64 -7.50
CA SER A 37 10.15 -0.56 -6.81
C SER A 37 11.21 -1.64 -6.62
N SER A 38 12.50 -1.34 -6.76
CA SER A 38 13.59 -2.32 -6.65
C SER A 38 13.83 -2.83 -5.23
N SER A 39 13.21 -2.22 -4.22
CA SER A 39 13.32 -2.67 -2.83
C SER A 39 12.75 -4.09 -2.66
N PRO A 40 13.44 -4.98 -1.92
CA PRO A 40 12.95 -6.33 -1.64
C PRO A 40 11.77 -6.36 -0.67
N ASP A 41 11.53 -5.26 0.06
CA ASP A 41 10.38 -5.10 0.95
C ASP A 41 9.18 -4.58 0.14
N ALA A 42 8.33 -5.50 -0.31
CA ALA A 42 7.18 -5.20 -1.14
C ALA A 42 6.15 -4.27 -0.47
N SER A 43 6.09 -4.28 0.86
CA SER A 43 5.15 -3.46 1.62
C SER A 43 5.69 -2.07 1.83
N LEU A 44 6.99 -1.92 2.12
CA LEU A 44 7.64 -0.61 2.08
C LEU A 44 7.50 0.02 0.69
N VAL A 45 7.64 -0.77 -0.38
CA VAL A 45 7.39 -0.30 -1.75
C VAL A 45 5.93 0.15 -1.92
N ALA A 46 4.96 -0.64 -1.45
CA ALA A 46 3.55 -0.31 -1.58
C ALA A 46 3.13 0.93 -0.76
N ASP A 47 3.65 1.07 0.46
CA ASP A 47 3.40 2.21 1.35
C ASP A 47 4.06 3.47 0.80
N THR A 48 5.33 3.38 0.39
CA THR A 48 6.07 4.51 -0.20
C THR A 48 5.38 4.99 -1.49
N LEU A 49 4.86 4.06 -2.30
CA LEU A 49 4.10 4.40 -3.51
C LEU A 49 2.78 5.11 -3.17
N SER A 50 2.02 4.57 -2.22
CA SER A 50 0.77 5.18 -1.76
C SER A 50 1.00 6.58 -1.21
N ASP A 51 1.99 6.75 -0.34
CA ASP A 51 2.36 8.05 0.24
C ASP A 51 2.78 9.06 -0.83
N ALA A 52 3.58 8.62 -1.81
CA ALA A 52 4.02 9.46 -2.91
C ALA A 52 2.85 9.91 -3.79
N ILE A 53 1.92 9.02 -4.12
CA ILE A 53 0.71 9.34 -4.89
C ILE A 53 -0.18 10.32 -4.11
N VAL A 54 -0.41 10.06 -2.82
CA VAL A 54 -1.22 10.95 -1.96
C VAL A 54 -0.59 12.34 -1.84
N ALA A 55 0.74 12.43 -1.71
CA ALA A 55 1.44 13.70 -1.69
C ALA A 55 1.25 14.49 -3.01
N VAL A 56 1.36 13.82 -4.16
CA VAL A 56 1.12 14.44 -5.47
C VAL A 56 -0.35 14.88 -5.61
N VAL A 57 -1.32 14.05 -5.22
CA VAL A 57 -2.75 14.41 -5.24
C VAL A 57 -3.02 15.66 -4.41
N ARG A 58 -2.45 15.77 -3.20
CA ARG A 58 -2.60 16.95 -2.35
C ARG A 58 -2.02 18.20 -3.00
N SER A 59 -0.86 18.11 -3.66
CA SER A 59 -0.28 19.23 -4.41
C SER A 59 -1.09 19.61 -5.65
N VAL A 60 -1.69 18.65 -6.35
CA VAL A 60 -2.64 18.93 -7.44
C VAL A 60 -3.86 19.69 -6.91
N GLN A 61 -4.43 19.26 -5.79
CA GLN A 61 -5.56 19.95 -5.15
C GLN A 61 -5.20 21.34 -4.60
N ALA A 62 -3.95 21.53 -4.18
CA ALA A 62 -3.42 22.82 -3.76
C ALA A 62 -3.16 23.80 -4.92
N GLY A 63 -3.19 23.32 -6.17
CA GLY A 63 -2.92 24.11 -7.36
C GLY A 63 -1.43 24.32 -7.66
N ASP A 64 -0.57 23.43 -7.15
CA ASP A 64 0.88 23.48 -7.39
C ASP A 64 1.28 23.04 -8.82
N PHE A 65 0.32 22.52 -9.59
CA PHE A 65 0.50 22.03 -10.97
C PHE A 65 -0.43 22.78 -11.94
N GLY A 66 -0.06 22.86 -13.21
CA GLY A 66 -0.80 23.59 -14.25
C GLY A 66 0.01 24.66 -14.99
N HIS A 67 1.30 24.79 -14.70
CA HIS A 67 2.17 25.81 -15.32
C HIS A 67 2.48 25.53 -16.79
N SER A 68 2.39 24.27 -17.19
CA SER A 68 2.57 23.79 -18.55
C SER A 68 1.36 24.01 -19.46
N ILE A 69 0.22 24.47 -18.94
CA ILE A 69 -1.00 24.70 -19.73
C ILE A 69 -0.79 25.89 -20.68
N PRO A 70 -0.97 25.73 -22.01
CA PRO A 70 -0.86 26.83 -22.96
C PRO A 70 -1.94 27.92 -22.72
N GLU A 71 -1.57 29.19 -22.94
CA GLU A 71 -2.49 30.31 -22.81
C GLU A 71 -3.74 30.14 -23.71
N GLY A 72 -4.92 30.44 -23.16
CA GLY A 72 -6.20 30.32 -23.87
C GLY A 72 -6.84 28.92 -23.81
N THR A 73 -6.19 27.95 -23.18
CA THR A 73 -6.76 26.62 -22.94
C THR A 73 -7.83 26.67 -21.85
N SER A 74 -8.98 26.04 -22.08
CA SER A 74 -10.08 25.95 -21.11
C SER A 74 -10.47 24.49 -20.85
N GLY A 75 -10.93 24.20 -19.64
CA GLY A 75 -11.33 22.84 -19.25
C GLY A 75 -10.19 21.83 -19.20
N ALA A 76 -8.95 22.29 -19.00
CA ALA A 76 -7.79 21.41 -18.86
C ALA A 76 -7.90 20.57 -17.58
N GLY A 77 -7.67 19.26 -17.71
CA GLY A 77 -7.61 18.32 -16.59
C GLY A 77 -6.20 18.10 -16.05
N VAL A 78 -6.08 17.37 -14.95
CA VAL A 78 -4.78 16.90 -14.42
C VAL A 78 -4.83 15.37 -14.30
N ARG A 79 -3.76 14.71 -14.76
CA ARG A 79 -3.56 13.26 -14.72
C ARG A 79 -2.26 12.97 -13.97
N ILE A 80 -2.24 11.90 -13.19
CA ILE A 80 -1.03 11.40 -12.53
C ILE A 80 -0.55 10.16 -13.28
N GLN A 81 0.74 10.11 -13.59
CA GLN A 81 1.40 8.97 -14.18
C GLN A 81 2.54 8.52 -13.26
N VAL A 82 2.48 7.28 -12.79
CA VAL A 82 3.57 6.64 -12.06
C VAL A 82 4.52 6.02 -13.08
N ASP A 83 5.75 6.51 -13.13
CA ASP A 83 6.81 6.00 -13.98
C ASP A 83 7.65 5.00 -13.18
N ALA A 84 7.24 3.73 -13.20
CA ALA A 84 7.91 2.67 -12.45
C ALA A 84 9.09 2.13 -13.26
N THR A 85 10.28 2.20 -12.67
CA THR A 85 11.54 1.74 -13.29
C THR A 85 11.73 0.22 -13.22
N THR A 86 10.99 -0.45 -12.34
CA THR A 86 10.89 -1.91 -12.23
C THR A 86 9.40 -2.30 -12.17
N PRO A 87 9.03 -3.54 -12.56
CA PRO A 87 7.63 -3.97 -12.50
C PRO A 87 7.10 -3.93 -11.06
N LEU A 88 5.90 -3.39 -10.86
CA LEU A 88 5.31 -3.31 -9.54
C LEU A 88 4.92 -4.71 -9.03
N GLY A 89 5.18 -4.95 -7.74
CA GLY A 89 4.72 -6.16 -7.06
C GLY A 89 3.19 -6.17 -6.90
N PRO A 90 2.56 -7.33 -6.61
CA PRO A 90 1.11 -7.46 -6.52
C PRO A 90 0.43 -6.50 -5.53
N LEU A 91 1.08 -6.23 -4.38
CA LEU A 91 0.55 -5.31 -3.37
C LEU A 91 0.57 -3.85 -3.86
N ALA A 92 1.69 -3.41 -4.43
CA ALA A 92 1.80 -2.08 -5.02
C ALA A 92 0.79 -1.88 -6.16
N LYS A 93 0.57 -2.92 -7.00
CA LYS A 93 -0.48 -2.90 -8.03
C LYS A 93 -1.87 -2.75 -7.42
N ARG A 94 -2.18 -3.53 -6.37
CA ARG A 94 -3.48 -3.47 -5.71
C ARG A 94 -3.72 -2.12 -5.03
N ASN A 95 -2.71 -1.54 -4.39
CA ASN A 95 -2.79 -0.20 -3.82
C ASN A 95 -3.07 0.84 -4.90
N VAL A 96 -2.42 0.74 -6.06
CA VAL A 96 -2.71 1.63 -7.17
C VAL A 96 -4.14 1.44 -7.69
N GLU A 97 -4.64 0.22 -7.83
CA GLU A 97 -6.04 -0.04 -8.23
C GLU A 97 -7.03 0.60 -7.24
N ILE A 98 -6.79 0.44 -5.94
CA ILE A 98 -7.63 1.07 -4.89
C ILE A 98 -7.58 2.59 -5.01
N LEU A 99 -6.39 3.17 -5.24
CA LEU A 99 -6.24 4.61 -5.42
C LEU A 99 -6.88 5.10 -6.72
N GLN A 100 -6.84 4.31 -7.80
CA GLN A 100 -7.54 4.60 -9.05
C GLN A 100 -9.06 4.63 -8.84
N GLU A 101 -9.60 3.66 -8.09
CA GLU A 101 -11.02 3.63 -7.72
C GLU A 101 -11.40 4.85 -6.86
N ARG A 102 -10.58 5.19 -5.85
CA ARG A 102 -10.82 6.34 -4.95
C ARG A 102 -10.72 7.70 -5.64
N LEU A 103 -9.75 7.89 -6.53
CA LEU A 103 -9.60 9.14 -7.28
C LEU A 103 -10.68 9.30 -8.36
N GLY A 104 -11.29 8.19 -8.78
CA GLY A 104 -12.41 8.17 -9.73
C GLY A 104 -12.09 8.91 -11.03
N ARG A 105 -13.06 9.68 -11.55
CA ARG A 105 -12.87 10.52 -12.76
C ARG A 105 -12.19 11.87 -12.48
N SER A 106 -11.94 12.20 -11.22
CA SER A 106 -11.53 13.54 -10.80
C SER A 106 -10.05 13.82 -11.08
N ILE A 107 -9.18 12.84 -10.82
CA ILE A 107 -7.76 12.89 -11.18
C ILE A 107 -7.38 11.51 -11.70
N PRO A 108 -7.35 11.28 -13.03
CA PRO A 108 -7.00 9.98 -13.57
C PRO A 108 -5.58 9.59 -13.17
N LEU A 109 -5.42 8.36 -12.67
CA LEU A 109 -4.13 7.79 -12.25
C LEU A 109 -3.76 6.63 -13.18
N SER A 110 -2.55 6.65 -13.71
CA SER A 110 -2.02 5.63 -14.61
C SER A 110 -0.63 5.17 -14.15
N VAL A 111 -0.26 3.95 -14.50
CA VAL A 111 1.08 3.40 -14.25
C VAL A 111 1.70 3.03 -15.58
N VAL A 112 2.91 3.53 -15.82
CA VAL A 112 3.74 3.12 -16.92
C VAL A 112 4.94 2.38 -16.34
N GLU A 113 4.92 1.06 -16.47
CA GLU A 113 6.07 0.22 -16.17
C GLU A 113 7.01 0.31 -17.38
N THR A 114 8.06 1.12 -17.27
CA THR A 114 9.08 1.18 -18.32
C THR A 114 10.20 0.24 -17.91
N PRO A 115 10.37 -0.94 -18.53
CA PRO A 115 11.57 -1.72 -18.31
C PRO A 115 12.76 -0.88 -18.74
N LEU A 116 13.73 -0.68 -17.85
CA LEU A 116 15.01 -0.11 -18.24
C LEU A 116 15.53 -0.91 -19.45
N PRO A 117 15.97 -0.26 -20.54
CA PRO A 117 16.64 -0.98 -21.61
C PRO A 117 17.82 -1.72 -20.99
N VAL A 118 17.83 -3.04 -21.13
CA VAL A 118 18.94 -3.89 -20.72
C VAL A 118 20.16 -3.37 -21.45
N VAL A 119 21.03 -2.65 -20.74
CA VAL A 119 22.37 -2.36 -21.21
C VAL A 119 23.06 -3.72 -21.21
N VAL A 120 23.15 -4.32 -22.39
CA VAL A 120 24.05 -5.44 -22.65
C VAL A 120 25.46 -4.86 -22.48
N GLU A 121 26.04 -4.99 -21.29
CA GLU A 121 27.46 -4.72 -21.09
C GLU A 121 28.26 -5.81 -21.82
N GLU A 122 28.64 -5.48 -23.05
CA GLU A 122 29.76 -6.07 -23.77
C GLU A 122 31.05 -5.65 -23.02
N GLU A 123 31.87 -6.64 -22.62
CA GLU A 123 33.23 -6.44 -22.08
C GLU A 123 34.14 -5.74 -23.12
N PRO A 124 35.25 -5.10 -22.73
CA PRO A 124 35.31 -3.67 -22.44
C PRO A 124 36.29 -2.91 -23.35
N ALA A 125 36.10 -1.60 -23.54
CA ALA A 125 37.19 -0.70 -23.92
C ALA A 125 36.97 0.74 -23.45
N ALA A 126 37.80 1.13 -22.48
CA ALA A 126 38.36 2.46 -22.25
C ALA A 126 37.45 3.65 -21.87
N ALA A 127 37.50 3.91 -20.55
CA ALA A 127 37.85 5.20 -19.94
C ALA A 127 36.78 6.29 -19.69
N ALA A 128 36.76 6.67 -18.40
CA ALA A 128 36.50 7.99 -17.81
C ALA A 128 35.05 8.38 -17.46
N ALA A 129 34.69 8.20 -16.18
CA ALA A 129 34.61 9.31 -15.20
C ALA A 129 34.10 8.75 -13.85
N VAL A 130 34.93 8.84 -12.81
CA VAL A 130 34.60 8.37 -11.46
C VAL A 130 33.89 9.49 -10.72
N THR A 131 32.57 9.40 -10.57
CA THR A 131 31.83 10.13 -9.53
C THR A 131 32.04 9.40 -8.20
N PRO A 132 32.31 10.10 -7.08
CA PRO A 132 32.57 9.43 -5.81
C PRO A 132 31.28 8.76 -5.33
N ALA A 133 31.34 7.44 -5.16
CA ALA A 133 30.29 6.65 -4.54
C ALA A 133 30.06 7.16 -3.12
N VAL A 134 28.86 7.68 -2.87
CA VAL A 134 28.34 7.85 -1.51
C VAL A 134 28.30 6.45 -0.90
N PRO A 135 28.94 6.18 0.25
CA PRO A 135 28.86 4.87 0.86
C PRO A 135 27.40 4.58 1.18
N ALA A 136 26.81 3.61 0.48
CA ALA A 136 25.50 3.08 0.82
C ALA A 136 25.57 2.65 2.29
N LYS A 137 24.75 3.28 3.14
CA LYS A 137 24.55 2.82 4.52
C LYS A 137 24.23 1.33 4.45
N PRO A 138 24.76 0.50 5.38
CA PRO A 138 24.41 -0.92 5.41
C PRO A 138 22.88 -1.01 5.58
N VAL A 139 22.22 -1.52 4.54
CA VAL A 139 20.78 -1.84 4.58
C VAL A 139 20.66 -2.99 5.57
N VAL A 140 20.19 -2.68 6.78
CA VAL A 140 19.81 -3.71 7.75
C VAL A 140 18.57 -4.39 7.17
N ARG A 141 18.77 -5.56 6.56
CA ARG A 141 17.68 -6.37 6.00
C ARG A 141 16.80 -6.82 7.17
N GLY A 142 15.53 -6.41 7.18
CA GLY A 142 14.56 -6.93 8.13
C GLY A 142 14.39 -8.45 8.01
N PRO A 143 13.73 -9.10 8.97
CA PRO A 143 13.42 -10.52 8.87
C PRO A 143 12.60 -10.82 7.60
N GLU A 144 12.82 -11.99 7.01
CA GLU A 144 11.97 -12.50 5.93
C GLU A 144 10.71 -13.16 6.53
N PRO A 145 9.57 -13.17 5.82
CA PRO A 145 8.36 -13.83 6.31
C PRO A 145 8.59 -15.31 6.58
N SER A 146 8.02 -15.79 7.68
CA SER A 146 8.00 -17.19 8.05
C SER A 146 7.41 -18.06 6.94
N LYS A 147 7.94 -19.27 6.79
CA LYS A 147 7.44 -20.23 5.81
C LYS A 147 6.12 -20.83 6.30
N GLY A 148 5.22 -21.11 5.36
CA GLY A 148 3.97 -21.81 5.67
C GLY A 148 2.87 -20.93 6.27
N LEU A 149 2.97 -19.61 6.15
CA LEU A 149 1.87 -18.70 6.48
C LEU A 149 0.67 -18.99 5.57
N VAL A 150 -0.48 -19.26 6.18
CA VAL A 150 -1.74 -19.60 5.49
C VAL A 150 -2.72 -18.43 5.67
N PRO A 151 -3.37 -17.94 4.59
CA PRO A 151 -4.35 -16.86 4.71
C PRO A 151 -5.51 -17.23 5.65
N GLY A 152 -6.14 -16.20 6.20
CA GLY A 152 -7.41 -16.33 6.90
C GLY A 152 -8.47 -16.97 6.00
N VAL A 153 -9.27 -17.85 6.58
CA VAL A 153 -10.42 -18.47 5.91
C VAL A 153 -11.61 -17.54 6.07
N PHE A 154 -12.23 -17.16 4.96
CA PHE A 154 -13.45 -16.36 4.98
C PHE A 154 -14.66 -17.24 5.26
N VAL A 155 -15.62 -16.67 5.99
CA VAL A 155 -16.93 -17.24 6.26
C VAL A 155 -17.97 -16.14 6.02
N TRP A 156 -19.11 -16.48 5.43
CA TRP A 156 -20.23 -15.56 5.36
C TRP A 156 -20.97 -15.51 6.69
N ASP A 157 -21.14 -14.32 7.24
CA ASP A 157 -21.91 -14.02 8.44
C ASP A 157 -23.34 -13.63 8.00
N GLU A 158 -24.26 -14.59 8.02
CA GLU A 158 -25.65 -14.38 7.60
C GLU A 158 -26.37 -13.32 8.45
N GLU A 159 -26.09 -13.28 9.75
CA GLU A 159 -26.75 -12.36 10.69
C GLU A 159 -26.42 -10.91 10.37
N ASN A 160 -25.18 -10.64 9.97
CA ASN A 160 -24.68 -9.29 9.71
C ASN A 160 -24.49 -9.00 8.21
N SER A 161 -24.83 -9.95 7.33
CA SER A 161 -24.69 -9.84 5.87
C SER A 161 -23.31 -9.36 5.42
N ARG A 162 -22.25 -10.01 5.94
CA ARG A 162 -20.86 -9.64 5.68
C ARG A 162 -19.96 -10.85 5.53
N LEU A 163 -18.83 -10.68 4.84
CA LEU A 163 -17.75 -11.65 4.92
C LEU A 163 -16.93 -11.40 6.18
N ARG A 164 -16.57 -12.45 6.90
CA ARG A 164 -15.68 -12.36 8.07
C ARG A 164 -14.51 -13.32 7.95
N THR A 165 -13.36 -12.92 8.46
CA THR A 165 -12.21 -13.79 8.66
C THR A 165 -11.45 -13.38 9.90
N GLU A 166 -10.70 -14.34 10.44
CA GLU A 166 -9.91 -14.13 11.64
C GLU A 166 -8.50 -14.69 11.42
N ILE A 167 -7.50 -13.84 11.59
CA ILE A 167 -6.09 -14.17 11.48
C ILE A 167 -5.53 -14.24 12.90
N VAL A 168 -5.15 -15.43 13.34
CA VAL A 168 -4.56 -15.64 14.67
C VAL A 168 -3.10 -16.00 14.49
N VAL A 169 -2.22 -15.24 15.15
CA VAL A 169 -0.76 -15.39 15.06
C VAL A 169 -0.20 -15.70 16.43
N LEU A 170 0.53 -16.81 16.52
CA LEU A 170 1.33 -17.17 17.69
C LEU A 170 2.81 -16.86 17.40
N GLY A 171 3.25 -15.67 17.78
CA GLY A 171 4.64 -15.23 17.68
C GLY A 171 5.52 -15.73 18.83
N GLU A 172 6.83 -15.74 18.60
CA GLU A 172 7.83 -16.00 19.65
C GLU A 172 7.95 -14.80 20.60
N THR A 173 8.20 -15.06 21.88
CA THR A 173 8.32 -14.00 22.90
C THR A 173 9.42 -13.01 22.52
N GLY A 174 9.09 -11.73 22.47
CA GLY A 174 10.01 -10.64 22.12
C GLY A 174 10.37 -10.54 20.63
N ALA A 175 9.72 -11.31 19.75
CA ALA A 175 10.00 -11.33 18.31
C ALA A 175 9.20 -10.30 17.50
N ASP A 176 9.01 -9.08 18.03
CA ASP A 176 8.14 -8.04 17.46
C ASP A 176 8.37 -7.79 15.95
N ALA A 177 9.63 -7.66 15.52
CA ALA A 177 9.96 -7.45 14.11
C ALA A 177 9.54 -8.64 13.21
N GLN A 178 9.68 -9.88 13.69
CA GLN A 178 9.25 -11.06 12.93
C GLN A 178 7.72 -11.17 12.93
N THR A 179 7.08 -10.98 14.09
CA THR A 179 5.63 -10.99 14.26
C THR A 179 4.97 -9.98 13.32
N GLN A 180 5.53 -8.77 13.23
CA GLN A 180 5.05 -7.73 12.35
C GLN A 180 5.17 -8.09 10.86
N VAL A 181 6.29 -8.68 10.43
CA VAL A 181 6.48 -9.15 9.05
C VAL A 181 5.53 -10.30 8.70
N ASP A 182 5.37 -11.27 9.60
CA ASP A 182 4.52 -12.43 9.38
C ASP A 182 3.05 -12.04 9.32
N LEU A 183 2.63 -11.18 10.25
CA LEU A 183 1.27 -10.67 10.27
C LEU A 183 0.95 -9.89 9.01
N ARG A 184 1.85 -9.00 8.58
CA ARG A 184 1.69 -8.26 7.34
C ARG A 184 1.51 -9.20 6.16
N ARG A 185 2.35 -10.23 6.07
CA ARG A 185 2.24 -11.22 5.01
C ARG A 185 0.93 -12.00 5.06
N LEU A 186 0.42 -12.31 6.24
CA LEU A 186 -0.87 -12.98 6.42
C LEU A 186 -2.04 -12.09 5.98
N VAL A 187 -2.04 -10.82 6.34
CA VAL A 187 -3.06 -9.85 5.89
C VAL A 187 -3.04 -9.73 4.36
N GLU A 188 -1.85 -9.62 3.75
CA GLU A 188 -1.71 -9.60 2.28
C GLU A 188 -2.31 -10.85 1.62
N LEU A 189 -1.95 -12.03 2.10
CA LEU A 189 -2.46 -13.30 1.56
C LEU A 189 -3.98 -13.41 1.74
N THR A 190 -4.50 -12.92 2.86
CA THR A 190 -5.93 -12.95 3.17
C THR A 190 -6.72 -12.00 2.27
N ILE A 191 -6.26 -10.76 2.09
CA ILE A 191 -6.91 -9.81 1.17
C ILE A 191 -6.86 -10.33 -0.26
N ALA A 192 -5.73 -10.92 -0.69
CA ALA A 192 -5.61 -11.53 -2.00
C ALA A 192 -6.61 -12.70 -2.21
N SER A 193 -6.96 -13.45 -1.14
CA SER A 193 -7.90 -14.56 -1.25
C SER A 193 -9.33 -14.13 -1.56
N LEU A 194 -9.73 -12.89 -1.25
CA LEU A 194 -11.04 -12.32 -1.61
C LEU A 194 -11.33 -12.37 -3.12
N ALA A 195 -10.28 -12.31 -3.94
CA ALA A 195 -10.42 -12.38 -5.39
C ALA A 195 -10.62 -13.82 -5.92
N THR A 196 -10.45 -14.84 -5.08
CA THR A 196 -10.50 -16.25 -5.49
C THR A 196 -11.94 -16.72 -5.69
N PRO A 197 -12.18 -17.67 -6.63
CA PRO A 197 -13.51 -18.27 -6.81
C PRO A 197 -14.09 -18.86 -5.52
N ALA A 198 -13.25 -19.53 -4.72
CA ALA A 198 -13.67 -20.17 -3.49
C ALA A 198 -14.30 -19.20 -2.47
N VAL A 199 -13.76 -17.97 -2.36
CA VAL A 199 -14.34 -16.96 -1.46
C VAL A 199 -15.58 -16.31 -2.08
N ARG A 200 -15.60 -16.11 -3.41
CA ARG A 200 -16.77 -15.55 -4.11
C ARG A 200 -17.99 -16.45 -4.01
N GLU A 201 -17.80 -17.76 -4.03
CA GLU A 201 -18.87 -18.75 -3.88
C GLU A 201 -19.51 -18.76 -2.47
N LEU A 202 -18.86 -18.15 -1.47
CA LEU A 202 -19.42 -18.01 -0.12
C LEU A 202 -20.47 -16.89 -0.03
N ILE A 203 -20.48 -15.95 -0.96
CA ILE A 203 -21.34 -14.77 -0.93
C ILE A 203 -22.72 -15.16 -1.51
N PRO A 204 -23.82 -15.04 -0.75
CA PRO A 204 -25.15 -15.30 -1.26
C PRO A 204 -25.53 -14.37 -2.42
N ALA A 205 -26.39 -14.86 -3.32
CA ALA A 205 -26.81 -14.09 -4.49
C ALA A 205 -27.65 -12.84 -4.14
N ASP A 206 -28.26 -12.83 -2.95
CA ASP A 206 -29.04 -11.73 -2.38
C ASP A 206 -28.23 -10.82 -1.44
N ALA A 207 -26.91 -11.04 -1.34
CA ALA A 207 -26.03 -10.16 -0.58
C ALA A 207 -26.05 -8.71 -1.13
N PRO A 208 -25.97 -7.69 -0.26
CA PRO A 208 -25.84 -6.29 -0.69
C PRO A 208 -24.61 -6.09 -1.58
N GLU A 209 -24.68 -5.23 -2.60
CA GLU A 209 -23.51 -4.96 -3.47
C GLU A 209 -22.32 -4.35 -2.70
N ASP A 210 -22.60 -3.71 -1.57
CA ASP A 210 -21.66 -3.01 -0.68
C ASP A 210 -21.41 -3.75 0.65
N TYR A 211 -21.58 -5.08 0.69
CA TYR A 211 -21.32 -5.86 1.91
C TYR A 211 -19.94 -5.57 2.51
N ALA A 212 -19.88 -5.52 3.84
CA ALA A 212 -18.63 -5.32 4.56
C ALA A 212 -17.79 -6.60 4.58
N VAL A 213 -16.48 -6.43 4.75
CA VAL A 213 -15.50 -7.50 4.93
C VAL A 213 -14.81 -7.27 6.27
N TRP A 214 -15.10 -8.10 7.27
CA TRP A 214 -14.48 -8.01 8.58
C TRP A 214 -13.22 -8.87 8.64
N ILE A 215 -12.07 -8.24 8.92
CA ILE A 215 -10.81 -8.92 9.15
C ILE A 215 -10.41 -8.65 10.60
N THR A 216 -10.48 -9.69 11.43
CA THR A 216 -9.98 -9.63 12.80
C THR A 216 -8.59 -10.22 12.88
N VAL A 217 -7.66 -9.48 13.45
CA VAL A 217 -6.28 -9.92 13.72
C VAL A 217 -6.09 -10.08 15.21
N VAL A 218 -5.60 -11.24 15.63
CA VAL A 218 -5.24 -11.52 17.03
C VAL A 218 -3.80 -12.01 17.11
N VAL A 219 -3.01 -11.38 17.96
CA VAL A 219 -1.60 -11.71 18.20
C VAL A 219 -1.36 -11.86 19.70
N ASN A 220 -0.46 -12.73 20.12
CA ASN A 220 -0.10 -12.84 21.54
C ASN A 220 0.72 -11.64 22.02
N ASP A 221 0.34 -11.09 23.18
CA ASP A 221 0.87 -9.88 23.80
C ASP A 221 2.39 -9.90 24.05
N ASP A 222 2.94 -11.06 24.37
CA ASP A 222 4.38 -11.22 24.63
C ASP A 222 5.23 -11.27 23.35
N ALA A 223 4.60 -11.35 22.17
CA ALA A 223 5.26 -11.27 20.86
C ALA A 223 5.00 -9.94 20.13
N ALA A 224 3.90 -9.24 20.45
CA ALA A 224 3.56 -7.95 19.88
C ALA A 224 4.29 -6.83 20.64
N GLY A 225 5.08 -6.04 19.92
CA GLY A 225 5.72 -4.83 20.43
C GLY A 225 5.36 -3.60 19.60
N PRO A 226 6.13 -2.50 19.73
CA PRO A 226 5.81 -1.23 19.07
C PRO A 226 5.68 -1.30 17.55
N LEU A 227 6.38 -2.21 16.87
CA LEU A 227 6.26 -2.36 15.41
C LEU A 227 4.93 -3.01 15.04
N THR A 228 4.53 -4.05 15.78
CA THR A 228 3.25 -4.74 15.59
C THR A 228 2.09 -3.80 15.93
N GLU A 229 2.16 -3.08 17.05
CA GLU A 229 1.14 -2.09 17.43
C GLU A 229 1.01 -0.97 16.40
N LYS A 230 2.14 -0.45 15.89
CA LYS A 230 2.12 0.51 14.80
C LYS A 230 1.41 -0.05 13.57
N MET A 231 1.68 -1.30 13.20
CA MET A 231 0.98 -1.94 12.08
C MET A 231 -0.53 -2.03 12.32
N PHE A 232 -0.98 -2.27 13.56
CA PHE A 232 -2.41 -2.27 13.87
C PHE A 232 -3.05 -0.92 13.57
N THR A 233 -2.44 0.16 14.07
CA THR A 233 -2.92 1.53 13.80
C THR A 233 -2.86 1.86 12.31
N ASP A 234 -1.73 1.59 11.66
CA ASP A 234 -1.56 1.84 10.22
C ASP A 234 -2.60 1.06 9.40
N GLY A 235 -2.93 -0.17 9.80
CA GLY A 235 -3.96 -0.99 9.17
C GLY A 235 -5.37 -0.44 9.35
N GLU A 236 -5.74 -0.02 10.57
CA GLU A 236 -7.02 0.65 10.84
C GLU A 236 -7.18 1.93 10.00
N GLU A 237 -6.16 2.78 9.96
CA GLU A 237 -6.14 4.00 9.12
C GLU A 237 -6.19 3.67 7.62
N GLN A 238 -5.48 2.62 7.18
CA GLN A 238 -5.44 2.21 5.78
C GLN A 238 -6.81 1.76 5.26
N PHE A 239 -7.57 1.04 6.10
CA PHE A 239 -8.89 0.52 5.73
C PHE A 239 -10.05 1.45 6.10
N GLU A 240 -9.78 2.58 6.76
CA GLU A 240 -10.75 3.64 6.98
C GLU A 240 -11.42 4.04 5.65
N ASP A 241 -12.76 4.15 5.66
CA ASP A 241 -13.60 4.41 4.48
C ASP A 241 -13.44 3.37 3.34
N THR A 242 -13.06 2.14 3.66
CA THR A 242 -13.20 1.00 2.74
C THR A 242 -14.34 0.10 3.18
N ARG A 243 -14.71 -0.86 2.32
CA ARG A 243 -15.61 -1.95 2.74
C ARG A 243 -14.96 -2.94 3.70
N VAL A 244 -13.65 -2.82 3.97
CA VAL A 244 -12.92 -3.68 4.90
C VAL A 244 -12.96 -3.02 6.27
N ASP A 245 -13.55 -3.71 7.23
CA ASP A 245 -13.45 -3.38 8.65
C ASP A 245 -12.24 -4.18 9.19
N PHE A 246 -11.21 -3.48 9.63
CA PHE A 246 -9.99 -4.09 10.14
C PHE A 246 -9.90 -3.85 11.64
N VAL A 247 -9.90 -4.93 12.42
CA VAL A 247 -9.79 -4.87 13.88
C VAL A 247 -8.59 -5.70 14.28
N ALA A 248 -7.64 -5.09 14.97
CA ALA A 248 -6.47 -5.80 15.48
C ALA A 248 -6.39 -5.68 17.00
N MET A 249 -6.02 -6.78 17.64
CA MET A 249 -5.89 -6.83 19.10
C MET A 249 -4.78 -7.78 19.54
N THR A 250 -4.26 -7.51 20.73
CA THR A 250 -3.37 -8.43 21.44
C THR A 250 -4.13 -9.21 22.50
N GLU A 251 -3.86 -10.49 22.59
CA GLU A 251 -4.42 -11.39 23.61
C GLU A 251 -3.30 -12.11 24.36
N SER A 252 -3.61 -12.73 25.50
CA SER A 252 -2.61 -13.54 26.20
C SER A 252 -2.15 -14.72 25.32
N ARG A 253 -0.90 -15.15 25.44
CA ARG A 253 -0.39 -16.34 24.73
C ARG A 253 -1.28 -17.58 24.93
N GLU A 254 -1.81 -17.78 26.13
CA GLU A 254 -2.72 -18.89 26.45
C GLU A 254 -4.01 -18.80 25.61
N THR A 255 -4.65 -17.62 25.59
CA THR A 255 -5.84 -17.36 24.76
C THR A 255 -5.57 -17.65 23.29
N VAL A 256 -4.46 -17.16 22.75
CA VAL A 256 -4.08 -17.34 21.34
C VAL A 256 -3.88 -18.82 21.00
N VAL A 257 -3.26 -19.60 21.90
CA VAL A 257 -3.11 -21.05 21.74
C VAL A 257 -4.46 -21.76 21.74
N GLU A 258 -5.37 -21.38 22.63
CA GLU A 258 -6.74 -21.94 22.65
C GLU A 258 -7.50 -21.63 21.37
N MET A 259 -7.42 -20.40 20.88
CA MET A 259 -8.04 -19.97 19.62
C MET A 259 -7.51 -20.77 18.42
N LEU A 260 -6.21 -21.05 18.37
CA LEU A 260 -5.61 -21.88 17.33
C LEU A 260 -6.03 -23.35 17.43
N ALA A 261 -6.23 -23.86 18.65
CA ALA A 261 -6.65 -25.25 18.87
C ALA A 261 -8.14 -25.49 18.54
N GLY A 262 -8.97 -24.45 18.57
CA GLY A 262 -10.39 -24.52 18.23
C GLY A 262 -10.72 -24.40 16.73
N ARG A 263 -9.71 -24.30 15.87
CA ARG A 263 -9.83 -24.11 14.42
C ARG A 263 -9.71 -25.42 13.63
#